data_AF-A0A352NY40-F1
#
_entry.id   AF-A0A352NY40-F1
#
_cell.length_a   1.000
_cell.length_b   1.000
_cell.length_c   1.000
_cell.angle_alpha   90.00
_cell.angle_beta   90.00
_cell.angle_gamma   90.00
#
_symmetry.space_group_name_H-M   'P 1'
#
loop_
_entity.id
_entity.type
_entity.pdbx_description
1 polymer ?
#
loop_
_entity_poly.entity_id
_entity_poly.type
_entity_poly.pdbx_seq_one_letter_code
_entity_poly.pdbx_strand_id
1 'polypeptide(L)' 'IAQKVAPTSTSVLITGNSGTGKEVFAKAIHKASERTGSFVAINCSAIPVNLFESELFGYVEGAFTGAIKKGKI' A
#
# COMPACT_ATOMS: atom_id res chain seq x y z
N ILE A 1 -19.27 -1.29 9.76
CA ILE A 1 -17.95 -1.75 10.27
C ILE A 1 -16.87 -0.73 9.96
N ALA A 2 -16.68 -0.31 8.71
CA ALA A 2 -15.68 0.71 8.35
C ALA A 2 -15.74 1.97 9.23
N GLN A 3 -16.93 2.57 9.42
CA GLN A 3 -17.11 3.74 10.30
C GLN A 3 -16.75 3.51 11.78
N LYS A 4 -16.81 2.26 12.26
CA LYS A 4 -16.48 1.96 13.67
C LYS A 4 -14.97 1.95 13.90
N VAL A 5 -14.18 1.51 12.92
CA VAL A 5 -12.72 1.43 13.04
C VAL A 5 -12.01 2.68 12.52
N ALA A 6 -12.64 3.41 11.60
CA ALA A 6 -12.10 4.62 10.99
C ALA A 6 -11.60 5.72 11.97
N PRO A 7 -12.23 6.00 13.12
CA PRO A 7 -11.72 7.00 14.05
C PRO A 7 -10.46 6.55 14.82
N THR A 8 -10.06 5.28 14.71
CA THR A 8 -8.88 4.76 15.43
C THR A 8 -7.61 4.85 14.58
N SER A 9 -6.46 4.94 15.25
CA SER A 9 -5.14 4.92 14.62
C SER A 9 -4.55 3.50 14.49
N THR A 10 -5.30 2.46 14.85
CA THR A 10 -4.79 1.08 14.85
C THR A 10 -4.61 0.49 13.45
N SER A 11 -3.74 -0.51 13.34
CA SER A 11 -3.60 -1.33 12.14
C SER A 11 -4.81 -2.24 11.96
N VAL A 12 -5.33 -2.32 10.73
CA VAL A 12 -6.53 -3.13 10.41
C VAL A 12 -6.15 -4.27 9.47
N LEU A 13 -6.43 -5.50 9.89
CA LEU A 13 -6.32 -6.69 9.05
C LEU A 13 -7.67 -6.99 8.39
N ILE A 14 -7.72 -6.99 7.06
CA ILE A 14 -8.90 -7.33 6.27
C ILE A 14 -8.71 -8.71 5.65
N THR A 15 -9.48 -9.69 6.12
CA THR A 15 -9.43 -11.07 5.63
C THR A 15 -10.57 -11.36 4.64
N GLY A 16 -10.38 -12.37 3.80
CA GLY A 16 -11.38 -12.83 2.84
C GLY A 16 -10.77 -13.23 1.50
N ASN A 17 -11.56 -13.90 0.67
CA ASN A 17 -11.10 -14.44 -0.62
C ASN A 17 -10.63 -13.34 -1.59
N SER A 18 -9.79 -13.71 -2.57
CA SER A 18 -9.40 -12.78 -3.64
C SER A 18 -10.63 -12.33 -4.43
N GLY A 19 -10.61 -11.10 -4.97
CA GLY A 19 -11.72 -10.55 -5.76
C GLY A 19 -12.95 -10.06 -4.97
N THR A 20 -12.92 -10.08 -3.63
CA THR A 20 -14.05 -9.66 -2.79
C THR A 20 -14.10 -8.15 -2.45
N GLY A 21 -13.25 -7.34 -3.09
CA GLY A 21 -13.27 -5.88 -2.90
C GLY A 21 -12.59 -5.35 -1.62
N LYS A 22 -11.62 -6.09 -1.06
CA LYS A 22 -10.86 -5.67 0.14
C LYS A 22 -10.24 -4.28 0.03
N GLU A 23 -9.75 -3.92 -1.17
CA GLU A 23 -9.20 -2.58 -1.43
C GLU A 23 -10.27 -1.47 -1.31
N VAL A 24 -11.47 -1.71 -1.84
CA VAL A 24 -12.59 -0.76 -1.74
C VAL A 24 -12.98 -0.57 -0.27
N PHE A 25 -12.97 -1.65 0.51
CA PHE A 25 -13.23 -1.58 1.95
C PHE A 25 -12.16 -0.78 2.71
N ALA A 26 -10.87 -0.99 2.39
CA ALA A 26 -9.78 -0.20 2.96
C ALA A 26 -9.88 1.29 2.61
N LYS A 27 -10.20 1.61 1.34
CA LYS A 27 -10.48 2.99 0.89
C LYS A 27 -11.64 3.63 1.65
N ALA A 28 -12.70 2.87 1.93
CA ALA A 28 -13.83 3.34 2.71
C ALA A 28 -13.46 3.66 4.17
N ILE A 29 -12.59 2.85 4.79
CA ILE A 29 -12.04 3.13 6.13
C ILE A 29 -11.23 4.43 6.11
N HIS A 30 -10.33 4.59 5.14
CA HIS A 30 -9.51 5.80 5.00
C HIS A 30 -10.37 7.05 4.83
N LYS A 31 -11.34 7.02 3.91
CA LYS A 31 -12.28 8.13 3.65
C LYS A 31 -13.13 8.50 4.87
N ALA A 32 -13.47 7.53 5.71
CA ALA A 32 -14.25 7.76 6.93
C ALA A 32 -13.38 8.16 8.13
N SER A 33 -12.06 8.19 8.00
CA SER A 33 -11.12 8.60 9.07
C SER A 33 -10.81 10.09 9.00
N GLU A 34 -10.14 10.62 10.03
CA GLU A 34 -9.68 12.02 10.08
C GLU A 34 -8.35 12.25 9.32
N ARG A 35 -7.83 11.22 8.62
CA ARG A 35 -6.56 11.33 7.89
C ARG A 35 -6.73 12.22 6.65
N THR A 36 -5.83 13.20 6.52
CA THR A 36 -5.80 14.14 5.39
C THR A 36 -4.86 13.73 4.25
N GLY A 37 -4.06 12.66 4.46
CA GLY A 37 -3.11 12.16 3.47
C GLY A 37 -3.74 11.29 2.38
N SER A 38 -2.97 11.06 1.31
CA SER A 38 -3.35 10.16 0.22
C SER A 38 -3.46 8.70 0.67
N PHE A 39 -4.44 7.99 0.15
CA PHE A 39 -4.50 6.54 0.26
C PHE A 39 -3.69 5.90 -0.86
N VAL A 40 -2.64 5.16 -0.51
CA VAL A 40 -1.80 4.44 -1.45
C VAL A 40 -2.08 2.95 -1.31
N ALA A 41 -2.68 2.35 -2.34
CA ALA A 41 -2.88 0.91 -2.40
C ALA A 41 -1.64 0.23 -2.97
N ILE A 42 -1.16 -0.83 -2.31
CA ILE A 42 -0.03 -1.63 -2.79
C ILE A 42 -0.50 -3.08 -2.94
N ASN A 43 -0.32 -3.63 -4.14
CA ASN A 43 -0.55 -5.05 -4.38
C ASN A 43 0.78 -5.81 -4.32
N CYS A 44 1.06 -6.45 -3.19
CA CYS A 44 2.31 -7.18 -2.97
C CYS A 44 2.49 -8.37 -3.93
N SER A 45 1.42 -8.94 -4.51
CA SER A 45 1.57 -10.05 -5.47
C SER A 45 2.06 -9.60 -6.85
N ALA A 46 1.94 -8.31 -7.16
CA ALA A 46 2.39 -7.73 -8.41
C ALA A 46 3.86 -7.26 -8.36
N ILE A 47 4.48 -7.23 -7.17
CA ILE A 47 5.84 -6.75 -6.96
C ILE A 47 6.78 -7.95 -6.77
N PRO A 48 7.82 -8.11 -7.60
CA PRO A 48 8.85 -9.11 -7.38
C PRO A 48 9.51 -8.95 -6.00
N VAL A 49 9.74 -10.04 -5.28
CA VAL A 49 10.28 -10.03 -3.91
C VAL A 49 11.61 -9.27 -3.82
N ASN A 50 12.47 -9.40 -4.83
CA ASN A 50 13.76 -8.71 -4.91
C ASN A 50 13.66 -7.20 -5.15
N LEU A 51 12.49 -6.67 -5.52
CA LEU A 51 12.23 -5.25 -5.71
C LEU A 51 11.33 -4.66 -4.62
N PHE A 52 10.69 -5.51 -3.79
CA PHE A 52 9.69 -5.09 -2.81
C PHE A 52 10.18 -4.00 -1.87
N GLU A 53 11.39 -4.16 -1.34
CA GLU A 53 11.97 -3.20 -0.39
C GLU A 53 12.26 -1.85 -1.07
N SER A 54 12.85 -1.88 -2.26
CA SER A 54 13.14 -0.69 -3.07
C SER A 54 11.89 0.08 -3.48
N GLU A 55 10.77 -0.61 -3.75
CA GLU A 55 9.48 0.02 -4.09
C GLU A 55 8.80 0.63 -2.84
N LEU A 56 8.91 -0.04 -1.69
CA LEU A 56 8.21 0.39 -0.47
C LEU A 56 8.93 1.53 0.25
N PHE A 57 10.27 1.49 0.27
CA PHE A 57 11.10 2.42 1.04
C PHE A 57 11.89 3.39 0.16
N GLY A 58 11.91 3.15 -1.15
CA GLY A 58 12.79 3.85 -2.08
C GLY A 58 14.22 3.29 -2.05
N TYR A 59 15.05 3.81 -2.94
CA TYR A 59 16.47 3.48 -3.01
C TYR A 59 17.25 4.72 -3.48
N VAL A 60 18.55 4.73 -3.19
CA VAL A 60 19.46 5.77 -3.71
C VAL A 60 20.01 5.33 -5.07
N GLU A 61 20.16 6.29 -5.98
CA GLU A 61 20.76 6.03 -7.29
C GLU A 61 22.13 5.33 -7.14
N GLY A 62 22.33 4.25 -7.88
CA GLY A 62 23.53 3.41 -7.78
C GLY A 62 23.52 2.37 -6.65
N ALA A 63 22.43 2.20 -5.90
CA ALA A 63 22.32 1.15 -4.87
C ALA A 63 22.46 -0.27 -5.42
N PHE A 64 22.14 -0.50 -6.70
CA PHE A 64 22.34 -1.76 -7.42
C PHE A 64 22.45 -1.53 -8.93
N THR A 65 22.88 -2.55 -9.68
CA THR A 65 23.01 -2.47 -11.15
C THR A 65 21.64 -2.23 -11.79
N GLY A 66 21.41 -1.02 -12.30
CA GLY A 66 20.12 -0.59 -12.86
C GLY A 66 19.27 0.31 -11.95
N ALA A 67 19.80 0.74 -10.80
CA ALA A 67 19.18 1.71 -9.89
C ALA A 67 19.18 3.14 -10.45
N ILE A 68 18.39 3.38 -11.50
CA ILE A 68 18.19 4.70 -12.12
C ILE A 68 16.89 5.27 -11.53
N LYS A 69 16.91 6.51 -11.01
CA LYS A 69 15.76 7.19 -10.34
C LYS A 69 14.41 7.17 -11.10
N LYS A 70 14.40 6.83 -12.39
CA LYS A 70 13.20 6.71 -13.22
C LYS A 70 12.62 5.28 -13.32
N GLY A 71 13.22 4.29 -12.65
CA GLY A 71 12.94 2.88 -12.89
C GLY A 71 13.43 2.44 -14.28
N LYS A 72 13.53 1.13 -14.52
CA LYS A 72 13.65 0.63 -15.90
C LYS A 72 12.29 0.82 -16.58
N ILE A 73 12.31 1.47 -17.75
CA ILE A 73 11.17 1.50 -18.70
C ILE A 73 10.91 0.06 -19.17
#